data_AF-A0A6V8HEZ5-F1
#
_entry.id   AF-A0A6V8HEZ5-F1
#
_cell.length_a   1.000
_cell.length_b   1.000
_cell.length_c   1.000
_cell.angle_alpha   90.00
_cell.angle_beta   90.00
_cell.angle_gamma   90.00
#
_symmetry.space_group_name_H-M   'P 1'
#
loop_
_entity.id
_entity.type
_entity.pdbx_description
1 polymer ?
#
loop_
_entity_poly.entity_id
_entity_poly.type
_entity_poly.pdbx_seq_one_letter_code
_entity_poly.pdbx_strand_id
1 'polypeptide(L)'
;MAEALDLNLYPSCYNCLSWSDDGELAVAAGDAVHLQLPQWKPKYVHPLFKKEKSMPWTSTKVRTNIFTHQEWKVTLPTGRDEFSIGAEQSLSTVSQLAWSNQGLGLHRRCVLAVLTSNLLLSLYEADGQRRSWSRVCVVNKALEKYFESKGRPKSIGASRIRSFAWCPPLKNDARGEDDRADVRWGEQLLTIATDSNDVVLVRVKRNHSSKVFGWRYSIDVIGHIALGNLHRQYSLIPKGSLWADALSSKARIQNISCGPWSKTGDEQNGLKDSRLESHAMIALVLAGNLHLVNVHAGMSFQDGLTVSVEGHLTHNTTVLSSRVMKSINFTGLLQWIPVDETRVLLVSGYVGGRATLRFDQNAYVKSSMQREVDENNIIFHQRSFHDQGYNSMGTMYSQYNEPISGIVAPESSTTSHDTRTIYLTTLGRFSEATPLSTTGTLLEETLSKSQLPWLDQVERYRQRYSIQYELGDMSIVRTWGLATFDGWTAVAFTMHPGDVLEYTIKAEESTIILFTPPEPGAVFPKPADLSDERMTMKRDEVLNYLLSSVDRLQQSDLRSAKLIYSACPIKH
;
A
#
# COMPACT_ATOMS: atom_id res chain seq x y z
N MET A 1 -27.09 -4.88 4.86
CA MET A 1 -26.51 -6.14 5.33
C MET A 1 -25.22 -6.30 4.56
N ALA A 2 -24.10 -6.12 5.25
CA ALA A 2 -22.77 -6.24 4.68
C ALA A 2 -22.50 -7.73 4.38
N GLU A 3 -21.88 -8.00 3.23
CA GLU A 3 -21.60 -9.35 2.73
C GLU A 3 -20.34 -9.88 3.42
N ALA A 4 -20.32 -11.17 3.76
CA ALA A 4 -19.22 -11.81 4.45
C ALA A 4 -18.63 -12.92 3.59
N LEU A 5 -17.32 -13.09 3.64
CA LEU A 5 -16.58 -14.14 2.97
C LEU A 5 -15.76 -14.93 3.99
N ASP A 6 -16.08 -16.20 4.15
CA ASP A 6 -15.36 -17.11 5.05
C ASP A 6 -14.23 -17.80 4.28
N LEU A 7 -13.00 -17.61 4.73
CA LEU A 7 -11.80 -18.18 4.12
C LEU A 7 -11.12 -19.13 5.10
N ASN A 8 -10.86 -20.35 4.64
CA ASN A 8 -10.08 -21.34 5.40
C ASN A 8 -8.58 -21.02 5.30
N LEU A 9 -8.14 -20.05 6.10
CA LEU A 9 -6.76 -19.57 6.22
C LEU A 9 -6.56 -18.79 7.52
N TYR A 10 -5.30 -18.65 7.92
CA TYR A 10 -4.87 -17.74 8.98
C TYR A 10 -3.99 -16.59 8.45
N PRO A 11 -4.22 -15.33 8.88
CA PRO A 11 -3.41 -14.20 8.41
C PRO A 11 -1.97 -14.27 8.93
N SER A 12 -0.98 -13.96 8.08
CA SER A 12 0.45 -14.04 8.46
C SER A 12 1.07 -12.73 8.95
N CYS A 13 0.41 -11.60 8.75
CA CYS A 13 0.93 -10.28 9.09
C CYS A 13 -0.19 -9.33 9.50
N TYR A 14 0.17 -8.25 10.20
CA TYR A 14 -0.72 -7.11 10.37
C TYR A 14 -0.93 -6.40 9.03
N ASN A 15 -2.07 -5.74 8.87
CA ASN A 15 -2.51 -5.18 7.61
C ASN A 15 -2.52 -6.22 6.47
N CYS A 16 -3.10 -7.38 6.73
CA CYS A 16 -3.07 -8.53 5.81
C CYS A 16 -3.88 -8.34 4.52
N LEU A 17 -4.62 -7.24 4.39
CA LEU A 17 -5.49 -6.95 3.25
C LEU A 17 -4.89 -5.87 2.35
N SER A 18 -5.03 -6.03 1.04
CA SER A 18 -4.86 -4.93 0.10
C SER A 18 -5.87 -5.10 -1.03
N TRP A 19 -6.56 -4.01 -1.35
CA TRP A 19 -7.56 -3.98 -2.41
C TRP A 19 -7.00 -3.19 -3.59
N SER A 20 -7.06 -3.77 -4.78
CA SER A 20 -6.61 -3.10 -6.00
C SER A 20 -7.66 -2.16 -6.54
N ASP A 21 -7.21 -1.18 -7.31
CA ASP A 21 -8.07 -0.31 -8.12
C ASP A 21 -8.85 -1.09 -9.20
N ASP A 22 -8.48 -2.34 -9.49
CA ASP A 22 -9.21 -3.25 -10.39
C ASP A 22 -10.37 -3.98 -9.68
N GLY A 23 -10.54 -3.75 -8.37
CA GLY A 23 -11.54 -4.40 -7.51
C GLY A 23 -11.13 -5.78 -6.98
N GLU A 24 -9.85 -6.16 -7.10
CA GLU A 24 -9.32 -7.45 -6.66
C GLU A 24 -8.76 -7.34 -5.24
N LEU A 25 -9.23 -8.20 -4.32
CA LEU A 25 -8.78 -8.20 -2.93
C LEU A 25 -7.71 -9.26 -2.71
N ALA A 26 -6.57 -8.88 -2.14
CA ALA A 26 -5.50 -9.79 -1.74
C ALA A 26 -5.46 -9.96 -0.22
N VAL A 27 -5.26 -11.20 0.23
CA VAL A 27 -5.20 -11.60 1.64
C VAL A 27 -3.90 -12.37 1.89
N ALA A 28 -3.07 -11.88 2.82
CA ALA A 28 -1.82 -12.52 3.22
C ALA A 28 -2.12 -13.72 4.12
N ALA A 29 -1.68 -14.92 3.73
CA ALA A 29 -2.05 -16.17 4.39
C ALA A 29 -0.86 -17.15 4.46
N GLY A 30 -0.07 -17.07 5.52
CA GLY A 30 1.09 -17.95 5.72
C GLY A 30 2.09 -17.83 4.56
N ASP A 31 2.25 -18.91 3.80
CA ASP A 31 3.15 -19.05 2.65
C ASP A 31 2.50 -18.77 1.29
N ALA A 32 1.27 -18.26 1.31
CA ALA A 32 0.47 -17.97 0.12
C ALA A 32 -0.25 -16.63 0.24
N VAL A 33 -0.71 -16.14 -0.90
CA VAL A 33 -1.68 -15.04 -1.00
C VAL A 33 -2.96 -15.61 -1.57
N HIS A 34 -4.08 -15.30 -0.91
CA HIS A 34 -5.41 -15.61 -1.40
C HIS A 34 -5.98 -14.37 -2.08
N LEU A 35 -6.32 -14.49 -3.36
CA LEU A 35 -6.88 -13.42 -4.17
C LEU A 35 -8.37 -13.68 -4.36
N GLN A 36 -9.18 -12.68 -4.02
CA GLN A 36 -10.62 -12.70 -4.18
C GLN A 36 -10.99 -11.80 -5.34
N LEU A 37 -11.53 -12.42 -6.39
CA LEU A 37 -11.89 -11.77 -7.64
C LEU A 37 -13.42 -11.65 -7.71
N PRO A 38 -13.98 -10.43 -7.84
CA PRO A 38 -15.42 -10.28 -7.96
C PRO A 38 -15.91 -10.86 -9.30
N GLN A 39 -16.78 -11.87 -9.28
CA GLN A 39 -17.49 -12.30 -10.49
C GLN A 39 -18.75 -11.48 -10.65
N TRP A 40 -18.85 -10.72 -11.74
CA TRP A 40 -20.13 -10.18 -12.15
C TRP A 40 -20.78 -11.12 -13.17
N LYS A 41 -21.63 -12.03 -12.70
CA LYS A 41 -22.54 -12.77 -13.57
C LYS A 41 -23.86 -12.02 -13.71
N PRO A 42 -24.34 -11.68 -14.92
CA PRO A 42 -25.71 -11.27 -15.10
C PRO A 42 -26.60 -12.48 -14.81
N LYS A 43 -27.14 -12.58 -13.59
CA LYS A 43 -28.17 -13.60 -13.30
C LYS A 43 -29.46 -13.13 -13.96
N TYR A 44 -30.01 -13.93 -14.88
CA TYR A 44 -31.38 -13.73 -15.38
C TYR A 44 -32.34 -13.74 -14.17
N VAL A 45 -32.95 -12.60 -13.89
CA VAL A 45 -33.96 -12.46 -12.82
C VAL A 45 -35.32 -12.83 -13.42
N HIS A 46 -35.90 -13.93 -12.98
CA HIS A 46 -37.31 -14.21 -13.25
C HIS A 46 -38.17 -13.17 -12.50
N PRO A 47 -39.18 -12.52 -13.11
CA PRO A 47 -39.90 -11.36 -12.55
C PRO A 47 -40.67 -11.58 -11.23
N LEU A 48 -40.70 -12.81 -10.69
CA LEU A 48 -41.42 -13.17 -9.47
C LEU A 48 -40.55 -13.21 -8.19
N PHE A 49 -39.22 -13.07 -8.30
CA PHE A 49 -38.33 -13.12 -7.14
C PHE A 49 -37.47 -11.85 -7.04
N LYS A 50 -37.99 -10.82 -6.36
CA LYS A 50 -37.16 -9.73 -5.84
C LYS A 50 -36.37 -10.23 -4.61
N LYS A 51 -35.19 -10.81 -4.85
CA LYS A 51 -34.09 -10.84 -3.89
C LYS A 51 -32.76 -10.74 -4.63
N GLU A 52 -32.33 -9.51 -4.87
CA GLU A 52 -30.92 -9.24 -5.19
C GLU A 52 -30.11 -9.24 -3.88
N LYS A 53 -28.98 -9.96 -3.91
CA LYS A 53 -27.68 -9.68 -3.24
C LYS A 53 -26.82 -10.94 -3.26
N SER A 54 -25.83 -10.98 -4.16
CA SER A 54 -24.61 -11.78 -3.95
C SER A 54 -23.55 -11.27 -4.92
N MET A 55 -22.39 -10.89 -4.44
CA MET A 55 -21.17 -10.86 -5.24
C MET A 55 -20.51 -12.24 -5.18
N PRO A 56 -20.60 -13.07 -6.22
CA PRO A 56 -19.86 -14.32 -6.23
C PRO A 56 -18.35 -14.02 -6.35
N TRP A 57 -17.63 -14.13 -5.25
CA TRP A 57 -16.17 -14.07 -5.25
C TRP A 57 -15.58 -15.36 -5.83
N THR A 58 -14.55 -15.23 -6.67
CA THR A 58 -13.67 -16.35 -7.04
C THR A 58 -12.43 -16.26 -6.19
N SER A 59 -12.15 -17.31 -5.43
CA SER A 59 -10.89 -17.43 -4.72
C SER A 59 -9.84 -18.08 -5.60
N THR A 60 -8.68 -17.45 -5.72
CA THR A 60 -7.47 -18.05 -6.32
C THR A 60 -6.35 -17.99 -5.30
N LYS A 61 -5.56 -19.07 -5.21
CA LYS A 61 -4.46 -19.19 -4.24
C LYS A 61 -3.13 -19.17 -4.98
N VAL A 62 -2.24 -18.28 -4.56
CA VAL A 62 -0.90 -18.13 -5.13
C VAL A 62 0.13 -18.45 -4.07
N ARG A 63 0.93 -19.50 -4.27
CA ARG A 63 2.04 -19.82 -3.36
C ARG A 63 3.20 -18.87 -3.62
N THR A 64 3.72 -18.27 -2.56
CA THR A 64 4.76 -17.23 -2.66
C THR A 64 6.13 -17.70 -2.19
N ASN A 65 6.20 -18.82 -1.48
CA ASN A 65 7.43 -19.42 -0.94
C ASN A 65 8.27 -20.24 -1.93
N ILE A 66 7.76 -20.54 -3.12
CA ILE A 66 8.47 -21.37 -4.10
C ILE A 66 9.36 -20.47 -4.97
N PHE A 67 10.67 -20.57 -4.81
CA PHE A 67 11.66 -19.83 -5.61
C PHE A 67 12.48 -20.79 -6.47
N THR A 68 12.76 -20.38 -7.70
CA THR A 68 13.73 -21.07 -8.56
C THR A 68 15.16 -20.67 -8.17
N HIS A 69 16.14 -21.54 -8.45
CA HIS A 69 17.57 -21.23 -8.23
C HIS A 69 18.05 -19.98 -8.98
N GLN A 70 17.39 -19.65 -10.09
CA GLN A 70 17.69 -18.41 -10.80
C GLN A 70 17.25 -17.23 -9.95
N GLU A 71 16.02 -17.23 -9.43
CA GLU A 71 15.42 -16.16 -8.62
C GLU A 71 16.12 -15.99 -7.27
N TRP A 72 16.34 -17.08 -6.55
CA TRP A 72 17.04 -17.14 -5.28
C TRP A 72 18.25 -18.06 -5.39
N LYS A 73 19.45 -17.47 -5.40
CA LYS A 73 20.69 -18.25 -5.38
C LYS A 73 20.99 -18.73 -3.98
N VAL A 74 21.51 -19.95 -3.86
CA VAL A 74 21.99 -20.46 -2.59
C VAL A 74 23.22 -19.64 -2.18
N THR A 75 23.10 -18.92 -1.07
CA THR A 75 24.18 -18.14 -0.46
C THR A 75 24.77 -18.91 0.71
N LEU A 76 26.09 -18.86 0.84
CA LEU A 76 26.76 -19.38 2.04
C LEU A 76 26.52 -18.44 3.22
N PRO A 77 26.53 -18.94 4.47
CA PRO A 77 26.41 -18.11 5.66
C PRO A 77 27.46 -16.98 5.65
N THR A 78 26.99 -15.75 5.81
CA THR A 78 27.86 -14.57 5.93
C THR A 78 28.28 -14.32 7.37
N GLY A 79 29.02 -13.23 7.59
CA GLY A 79 29.43 -12.82 8.93
C GLY A 79 28.24 -12.60 9.88
N ARG A 80 28.52 -12.70 11.19
CA ARG A 80 27.53 -12.63 12.28
C ARG A 80 26.54 -11.46 12.19
N ASP A 81 26.97 -10.32 11.64
CA ASP A 81 26.14 -9.11 11.61
C ASP A 81 25.14 -9.06 10.45
N GLU A 82 25.37 -9.82 9.38
CA GLU A 82 24.49 -9.90 8.21
C GLU A 82 23.69 -11.21 8.18
N PHE A 83 24.19 -12.25 8.86
CA PHE A 83 23.53 -13.54 8.93
C PHE A 83 22.37 -13.54 9.93
N SER A 84 21.21 -14.03 9.50
CA SER A 84 20.04 -14.21 10.35
C SER A 84 19.46 -15.60 10.12
N ILE A 85 19.58 -16.47 11.13
CA ILE A 85 19.03 -17.84 11.08
C ILE A 85 17.55 -17.81 10.71
N GLY A 86 16.79 -16.88 11.27
CA GLY A 86 15.36 -16.75 10.99
C GLY A 86 15.06 -16.38 9.54
N ALA A 87 15.92 -15.59 8.88
CA ALA A 87 15.73 -15.26 7.47
C ALA A 87 16.14 -16.43 6.56
N GLU A 88 17.22 -17.14 6.89
CA GLU A 88 17.76 -18.24 6.07
C GLU A 88 16.95 -19.54 6.19
N GLN A 89 16.37 -19.81 7.35
CA GLN A 89 15.50 -20.98 7.59
C GLN A 89 14.01 -20.64 7.50
N SER A 90 13.68 -19.43 7.02
CA SER A 90 12.30 -19.00 6.92
C SER A 90 11.50 -19.89 5.95
N LEU A 91 10.24 -20.12 6.29
CA LEU A 91 9.23 -20.71 5.40
C LEU A 91 8.75 -19.73 4.30
N SER A 92 9.37 -18.55 4.21
CA SER A 92 9.03 -17.47 3.27
C SER A 92 7.58 -17.02 3.37
N THR A 93 7.09 -16.91 4.60
CA THR A 93 5.74 -16.41 4.88
C THR A 93 5.57 -14.97 4.40
N VAL A 94 4.36 -14.60 3.99
CA VAL A 94 4.03 -13.24 3.54
C VAL A 94 4.04 -12.29 4.73
N SER A 95 4.91 -11.28 4.69
CA SER A 95 5.05 -10.28 5.74
C SER A 95 4.39 -8.93 5.39
N GLN A 96 4.26 -8.62 4.11
CA GLN A 96 3.60 -7.41 3.62
C GLN A 96 3.12 -7.62 2.18
N LEU A 97 1.98 -7.04 1.82
CA LEU A 97 1.47 -7.02 0.44
C LEU A 97 0.90 -5.64 0.09
N ALA A 98 0.99 -5.25 -1.17
CA ALA A 98 0.34 -4.06 -1.69
C ALA A 98 0.17 -4.12 -3.21
N TRP A 99 -0.98 -3.68 -3.70
CA TRP A 99 -1.22 -3.49 -5.13
C TRP A 99 -0.54 -2.22 -5.65
N SER A 100 -0.02 -2.30 -6.87
CA SER A 100 0.37 -1.10 -7.62
C SER A 100 -0.86 -0.32 -8.07
N ASN A 101 -0.67 0.97 -8.39
CA ASN A 101 -1.68 1.73 -9.11
C ASN A 101 -1.94 1.10 -10.50
N GLN A 102 -3.07 1.42 -11.11
CA GLN A 102 -3.38 1.01 -12.48
C GLN A 102 -2.32 1.52 -13.47
N GLY A 103 -2.04 0.73 -14.52
CA GLY A 103 -1.16 1.10 -15.63
C GLY A 103 0.10 0.26 -15.79
N LEU A 104 0.50 -0.48 -14.74
CA LEU A 104 1.77 -1.22 -14.70
C LEU A 104 1.68 -2.62 -15.34
N GLY A 105 0.57 -3.31 -15.12
CA GLY A 105 0.31 -4.68 -15.57
C GLY A 105 -0.01 -4.79 -17.05
N LEU A 106 -0.06 -6.02 -17.54
CA LEU A 106 -0.67 -6.40 -18.81
C LEU A 106 -2.08 -5.82 -18.88
N HIS A 107 -2.44 -5.24 -20.03
CA HIS A 107 -3.69 -4.50 -20.20
C HIS A 107 -3.86 -3.30 -19.23
N ARG A 108 -2.75 -2.71 -18.75
CA ARG A 108 -2.74 -1.54 -17.85
C ARG A 108 -3.37 -1.81 -16.48
N ARG A 109 -3.26 -3.05 -16.02
CA ARG A 109 -3.84 -3.52 -14.75
C ARG A 109 -2.94 -3.29 -13.55
N CYS A 110 -3.45 -3.54 -12.35
CA CYS A 110 -2.65 -3.55 -11.14
C CYS A 110 -1.72 -4.77 -11.09
N VAL A 111 -0.56 -4.61 -10.46
CA VAL A 111 0.42 -5.67 -10.17
C VAL A 111 0.50 -5.84 -8.66
N LEU A 112 0.55 -7.09 -8.19
CA LEU A 112 0.66 -7.35 -6.77
C LEU A 112 2.14 -7.41 -6.36
N ALA A 113 2.55 -6.60 -5.39
CA ALA A 113 3.83 -6.73 -4.73
C ALA A 113 3.67 -7.52 -3.43
N VAL A 114 4.53 -8.52 -3.22
CA VAL A 114 4.54 -9.37 -2.03
C VAL A 114 5.94 -9.42 -1.45
N LEU A 115 6.06 -9.02 -0.19
CA LEU A 115 7.26 -9.19 0.62
C LEU A 115 7.11 -10.44 1.48
N THR A 116 8.18 -11.22 1.53
CA THR A 116 8.25 -12.46 2.29
C THR A 116 9.24 -12.33 3.45
N SER A 117 9.10 -13.14 4.49
CA SER A 117 9.87 -13.05 5.74
C SER A 117 11.36 -13.36 5.60
N ASN A 118 11.78 -13.88 4.46
CA ASN A 118 13.18 -14.00 4.06
C ASN A 118 13.72 -12.74 3.34
N LEU A 119 12.96 -11.63 3.39
CA LEU A 119 13.33 -10.29 2.92
C LEU A 119 13.42 -10.15 1.39
N LEU A 120 12.67 -10.97 0.64
CA LEU A 120 12.49 -10.81 -0.79
C LEU A 120 11.16 -10.17 -1.17
N LEU A 121 11.25 -9.16 -2.02
CA LEU A 121 10.11 -8.50 -2.65
C LEU A 121 9.92 -9.04 -4.07
N SER A 122 8.76 -9.64 -4.30
CA SER A 122 8.37 -10.23 -5.58
C SER A 122 7.15 -9.53 -6.16
N LEU A 123 7.13 -9.34 -7.47
CA LEU A 123 5.97 -8.84 -8.21
C LEU A 123 5.23 -10.01 -8.86
N TYR A 124 3.90 -10.01 -8.76
CA TYR A 124 3.01 -11.01 -9.33
C TYR A 124 2.01 -10.35 -10.27
N GLU A 125 1.77 -11.03 -11.39
CA GLU A 125 0.86 -10.58 -12.44
C GLU A 125 -0.06 -11.72 -12.84
N ALA A 126 -1.32 -11.39 -13.14
CA ALA A 126 -2.28 -12.30 -13.72
C ALA A 126 -1.95 -12.62 -15.18
N ASP A 127 -2.27 -13.84 -15.62
CA ASP A 127 -2.57 -14.07 -17.03
C ASP A 127 -3.75 -13.17 -17.44
N GLY A 128 -3.84 -12.77 -18.71
CA GLY A 128 -4.86 -11.79 -19.16
C GLY A 128 -6.29 -12.12 -18.71
N GLN A 129 -6.58 -13.40 -18.46
CA GLN A 129 -7.89 -13.92 -18.04
C GLN A 129 -8.15 -13.95 -16.53
N ARG A 130 -7.25 -13.43 -15.67
CA ARG A 130 -7.40 -13.40 -14.19
C ARG A 130 -7.50 -14.79 -13.53
N ARG A 131 -7.07 -15.85 -14.21
CA ARG A 131 -7.24 -17.24 -13.72
C ARG A 131 -5.97 -17.75 -13.06
N SER A 132 -4.82 -17.42 -13.62
CA SER A 132 -3.53 -17.81 -13.07
C SER A 132 -2.68 -16.59 -12.77
N TRP A 133 -1.92 -16.65 -11.68
CA TRP A 133 -1.00 -15.60 -11.27
C TRP A 133 0.39 -16.17 -11.23
N SER A 134 1.34 -15.42 -11.79
CA SER A 134 2.74 -15.84 -11.88
C SER A 134 3.66 -14.76 -11.35
N ARG A 135 4.77 -15.18 -10.75
CA ARG A 135 5.83 -14.25 -10.36
C ARG A 135 6.51 -13.73 -11.62
N VAL A 136 6.61 -12.41 -11.74
CA VAL A 136 7.14 -11.72 -12.92
C VAL A 136 8.39 -10.92 -12.65
N CYS A 137 8.68 -10.60 -11.38
CA CYS A 137 9.90 -9.90 -10.98
C CYS A 137 10.32 -10.24 -9.54
N VAL A 138 11.62 -10.24 -9.26
CA VAL A 138 12.20 -10.18 -7.90
C VAL A 138 13.05 -8.93 -7.82
N VAL A 139 12.60 -7.97 -7.02
CA VAL A 139 13.13 -6.60 -6.97
C VAL A 139 14.57 -6.58 -6.43
N ASN A 140 14.88 -7.47 -5.49
CA ASN A 140 16.19 -7.54 -4.83
C ASN A 140 17.36 -7.68 -5.80
N LYS A 141 17.18 -8.33 -6.96
CA LYS A 141 18.23 -8.47 -7.98
C LYS A 141 18.63 -7.14 -8.63
N ALA A 142 17.68 -6.22 -8.76
CA ALA A 142 17.99 -4.89 -9.29
C ALA A 142 18.80 -4.08 -8.27
N LEU A 143 18.48 -4.22 -6.98
CA LEU A 143 19.24 -3.61 -5.89
C LEU A 143 20.66 -4.17 -5.80
N GLU A 144 20.82 -5.50 -5.90
CA GLU A 144 22.14 -6.16 -5.92
C GLU A 144 23.02 -5.55 -7.02
N LYS A 145 22.53 -5.50 -8.26
CA LYS A 145 23.24 -4.90 -9.39
C LYS A 145 23.57 -3.43 -9.18
N TYR A 146 22.64 -2.66 -8.61
CA TYR A 146 22.86 -1.24 -8.33
C TYR A 146 23.98 -1.03 -7.31
N PHE A 147 23.94 -1.73 -6.17
CA PHE A 147 24.95 -1.57 -5.13
C PHE A 147 26.31 -2.14 -5.54
N GLU A 148 26.35 -3.21 -6.33
CA GLU A 148 27.58 -3.70 -6.97
C GLU A 148 28.19 -2.63 -7.88
N SER A 149 27.37 -1.96 -8.71
CA SER A 149 27.84 -0.88 -9.59
C SER A 149 28.40 0.34 -8.83
N LYS A 150 27.96 0.55 -7.57
CA LYS A 150 28.44 1.63 -6.70
C LYS A 150 29.69 1.26 -5.90
N GLY A 151 30.27 0.08 -6.14
CA GLY A 151 31.50 -0.38 -5.47
C GLY A 151 31.31 -0.69 -3.99
N ARG A 152 30.06 -0.82 -3.51
CA ARG A 152 29.81 -1.30 -2.15
C ARG A 152 30.19 -2.79 -2.12
N PRO A 153 30.87 -3.28 -1.06
CA PRO A 153 31.08 -4.72 -0.91
C PRO A 153 29.75 -5.45 -1.04
N LYS A 154 29.76 -6.71 -1.51
CA LYS A 154 28.58 -7.58 -1.61
C LYS A 154 27.98 -7.84 -0.22
N SER A 155 27.34 -6.82 0.34
CA SER A 155 26.60 -6.88 1.59
C SER A 155 25.22 -7.34 1.23
N ILE A 156 24.85 -8.50 1.78
CA ILE A 156 23.52 -9.07 1.53
C ILE A 156 22.45 -8.11 2.06
N GLY A 157 22.76 -7.34 3.12
CA GLY A 157 21.86 -6.38 3.75
C GLY A 157 21.35 -5.28 2.82
N ALA A 158 22.16 -4.84 1.85
CA ALA A 158 21.77 -3.78 0.92
C ALA A 158 20.74 -4.28 -0.12
N SER A 159 20.74 -5.58 -0.42
CA SER A 159 19.78 -6.18 -1.36
C SER A 159 18.50 -6.66 -0.67
N ARG A 160 18.55 -6.98 0.63
CA ARG A 160 17.41 -7.46 1.42
C ARG A 160 16.46 -6.33 1.73
N ILE A 161 15.16 -6.58 1.56
CA ILE A 161 14.11 -5.59 1.70
C ILE A 161 13.33 -5.86 2.98
N ARG A 162 13.15 -4.85 3.82
CA ARG A 162 12.40 -4.95 5.09
C ARG A 162 10.98 -4.42 5.00
N SER A 163 10.78 -3.37 4.22
CA SER A 163 9.47 -2.77 4.00
C SER A 163 9.47 -2.04 2.66
N PHE A 164 8.30 -1.89 2.07
CA PHE A 164 8.11 -1.19 0.81
C PHE A 164 6.77 -0.44 0.79
N ALA A 165 6.65 0.56 -0.08
CA ALA A 165 5.38 1.21 -0.37
C ALA A 165 5.37 1.70 -1.82
N TRP A 166 4.23 1.54 -2.50
CA TRP A 166 4.02 2.19 -3.79
C TRP A 166 3.88 3.69 -3.57
N CYS A 167 4.53 4.48 -4.41
CA CYS A 167 4.24 5.90 -4.50
C CYS A 167 3.04 6.13 -5.44
N PRO A 168 2.28 7.22 -5.25
CA PRO A 168 1.30 7.63 -6.24
C PRO A 168 1.95 7.75 -7.63
N PRO A 169 1.21 7.53 -8.72
CA PRO A 169 1.80 7.56 -10.05
C PRO A 169 2.20 8.99 -10.40
N LEU A 170 3.40 9.14 -10.98
CA LEU A 170 3.90 10.44 -11.38
C LEU A 170 3.33 10.78 -12.77
N LYS A 171 2.27 11.62 -12.78
CA LYS A 171 1.52 11.99 -13.99
C LYS A 171 1.99 13.30 -14.61
N ASN A 172 1.97 13.37 -15.93
CA ASN A 172 2.17 14.60 -16.70
C ASN A 172 0.83 15.34 -16.91
N ASP A 173 0.77 16.64 -16.62
CA ASP A 173 -0.44 17.47 -16.81
C ASP A 173 -0.36 18.33 -18.09
N ALA A 174 0.38 17.90 -19.11
CA ALA A 174 0.38 18.61 -20.38
C ALA A 174 -1.08 18.78 -20.85
N ARG A 175 -1.61 20.01 -20.76
CA ARG A 175 -3.01 20.41 -21.04
C ARG A 175 -3.38 20.32 -22.53
N GLY A 176 -2.83 19.35 -23.25
CA GLY A 176 -3.21 19.03 -24.63
C GLY A 176 -4.11 17.80 -24.66
N GLU A 177 -4.99 17.73 -25.66
CA GLU A 177 -5.84 16.57 -26.03
C GLU A 177 -5.04 15.31 -26.43
N ASP A 178 -3.80 15.17 -25.97
CA ASP A 178 -2.91 14.04 -26.27
C ASP A 178 -3.22 12.91 -25.26
N ASP A 179 -3.97 11.90 -25.70
CA ASP A 179 -4.36 10.68 -24.96
C ASP A 179 -3.15 9.73 -24.71
N ARG A 180 -2.05 10.30 -24.21
CA ARG A 180 -0.80 9.58 -23.95
C ARG A 180 -0.92 8.74 -22.68
N ALA A 181 -0.33 7.55 -22.72
CA ALA A 181 -0.31 6.64 -21.58
C ALA A 181 0.30 7.27 -20.30
N ASP A 182 1.31 8.12 -20.47
CA ASP A 182 2.02 8.77 -19.37
C ASP A 182 1.18 9.86 -18.68
N VAL A 183 0.20 10.43 -19.39
CA VAL A 183 -0.76 11.40 -18.84
C VAL A 183 -1.83 10.68 -18.03
N ARG A 184 -2.35 9.55 -18.55
CA ARG A 184 -3.44 8.81 -17.91
C ARG A 184 -2.99 7.99 -16.70
N TRP A 185 -1.92 7.20 -16.86
CA TRP A 185 -1.48 6.22 -15.85
C TRP A 185 -0.23 6.65 -15.09
N GLY A 186 0.57 7.56 -15.64
CA GLY A 186 1.80 8.05 -15.02
C GLY A 186 2.89 6.99 -14.86
N GLU A 187 4.04 7.44 -14.36
CA GLU A 187 5.17 6.57 -14.05
C GLU A 187 5.01 5.92 -12.67
N GLN A 188 5.34 4.63 -12.60
CA GLN A 188 5.13 3.82 -11.40
C GLN A 188 6.42 3.76 -10.58
N LEU A 189 6.35 4.34 -9.39
CA LEU A 189 7.47 4.47 -8.47
C LEU A 189 7.21 3.64 -7.20
N LEU A 190 8.28 3.04 -6.70
CA LEU A 190 8.28 2.15 -5.55
C LEU A 190 9.38 2.61 -4.58
N THR A 191 9.01 2.89 -3.34
CA THR A 191 9.99 3.17 -2.27
C THR A 191 10.25 1.93 -1.45
N ILE A 192 11.52 1.70 -1.12
CA ILE A 192 12.01 0.46 -0.53
C ILE A 192 12.95 0.80 0.63
N ALA A 193 12.74 0.14 1.77
CA ALA A 193 13.66 0.15 2.90
C ALA A 193 14.46 -1.16 2.93
N THR A 194 15.79 -1.05 2.93
CA THR A 194 16.69 -2.20 2.97
C THR A 194 17.06 -2.61 4.38
N ASP A 195 17.66 -3.80 4.54
CA ASP A 195 18.17 -4.27 5.83
C ASP A 195 19.39 -3.46 6.32
N SER A 196 20.08 -2.76 5.42
CA SER A 196 21.16 -1.82 5.75
C SER A 196 20.68 -0.43 6.16
N ASN A 197 19.38 -0.21 6.37
CA ASN A 197 18.75 1.09 6.64
C ASN A 197 18.96 2.12 5.51
N ASP A 198 19.08 1.65 4.27
CA ASP A 198 19.03 2.53 3.11
C ASP A 198 17.59 2.63 2.60
N VAL A 199 17.20 3.84 2.19
CA VAL A 199 15.95 4.11 1.49
C VAL A 199 16.26 4.27 0.01
N VAL A 200 15.59 3.46 -0.81
CA VAL A 200 15.81 3.40 -2.26
C VAL A 200 14.49 3.71 -2.96
N LEU A 201 14.54 4.65 -3.91
CA LEU A 201 13.44 4.95 -4.81
C LEU A 201 13.70 4.30 -6.16
N VAL A 202 12.72 3.53 -6.62
CA VAL A 202 12.85 2.65 -7.77
C VAL A 202 11.71 2.89 -8.75
N ARG A 203 12.04 2.97 -10.03
CA ARG A 203 11.08 3.02 -11.13
C ARG A 203 10.83 1.61 -11.63
N VAL A 204 9.55 1.24 -11.74
CA VAL A 204 9.14 -0.09 -12.21
C VAL A 204 8.46 0.08 -13.56
N LYS A 205 8.98 -0.60 -14.59
CA LYS A 205 8.39 -0.60 -15.93
C LYS A 205 8.12 -2.00 -16.41
N ARG A 206 7.07 -2.14 -17.21
CA ARG A 206 6.84 -3.34 -18.01
C ARG A 206 7.65 -3.27 -19.30
N ASN A 207 8.40 -4.31 -19.60
CA ASN A 207 9.10 -4.46 -20.87
C ASN A 207 8.09 -4.91 -21.94
N HIS A 208 7.94 -4.12 -23.00
CA HIS A 208 7.08 -4.46 -24.14
C HIS A 208 7.73 -5.46 -25.12
N SER A 209 9.03 -5.72 -24.98
CA SER A 209 9.76 -6.66 -25.85
C SER A 209 9.48 -8.11 -25.44
N SER A 210 8.95 -8.89 -26.39
CA SER A 210 8.63 -10.32 -26.29
C SER A 210 9.86 -11.25 -26.24
N LYS A 211 11.00 -10.80 -25.69
CA LYS A 211 12.12 -11.71 -25.49
C LYS A 211 11.75 -12.72 -24.40
N VAL A 212 11.46 -13.94 -24.85
CA VAL A 212 11.06 -15.14 -24.08
C VAL A 212 11.99 -15.45 -22.90
N PHE A 213 13.23 -14.92 -22.91
CA PHE A 213 14.29 -15.23 -21.95
C PHE A 213 14.70 -14.06 -21.03
N GLY A 214 13.78 -13.16 -20.69
CA GLY A 214 14.04 -12.05 -19.78
C GLY A 214 12.91 -11.80 -18.78
N TRP A 215 13.21 -11.09 -17.69
CA TRP A 215 12.20 -10.59 -16.77
C TRP A 215 11.25 -9.65 -17.52
N ARG A 216 9.93 -9.84 -17.32
CA ARG A 216 8.89 -9.00 -17.97
C ARG A 216 8.89 -7.55 -17.48
N TYR A 217 9.61 -7.28 -16.41
CA TYR A 217 9.73 -5.96 -15.79
C TYR A 217 11.18 -5.51 -15.72
N SER A 218 11.42 -4.23 -16.01
CA SER A 218 12.65 -3.54 -15.65
C SER A 218 12.45 -2.76 -14.36
N ILE A 219 13.51 -2.70 -13.57
CA ILE A 219 13.52 -2.09 -12.24
C ILE A 219 14.78 -1.24 -12.19
N ASP A 220 14.58 0.07 -12.21
CA ASP A 220 15.66 1.05 -12.32
C ASP A 220 15.71 1.88 -11.03
N VAL A 221 16.85 1.87 -10.35
CA VAL A 221 17.04 2.68 -9.14
C VAL A 221 17.26 4.13 -9.56
N ILE A 222 16.33 5.01 -9.17
CA ILE A 222 16.36 6.43 -9.54
C ILE A 222 16.86 7.34 -8.42
N GLY A 223 16.76 6.91 -7.15
CA GLY A 223 17.24 7.66 -6.00
C GLY A 223 17.62 6.74 -4.84
N HIS A 224 18.60 7.15 -4.02
CA HIS A 224 19.10 6.38 -2.89
C HIS A 224 19.63 7.30 -1.78
N ILE A 225 19.33 6.99 -0.53
CA ILE A 225 19.91 7.61 0.66
C ILE A 225 20.19 6.57 1.74
N ALA A 226 21.38 6.63 2.33
CA ALA A 226 21.74 5.83 3.49
C ALA A 226 21.45 6.61 4.77
N LEU A 227 20.53 6.12 5.60
CA LEU A 227 20.24 6.74 6.91
C LEU A 227 21.21 6.25 7.99
N GLY A 228 21.80 5.07 7.81
CA GLY A 228 22.73 4.46 8.74
C GLY A 228 22.09 4.11 10.09
N ASN A 229 22.92 3.97 11.12
CA ASN A 229 22.46 3.76 12.49
C ASN A 229 22.27 5.12 13.15
N LEU A 230 21.11 5.74 12.93
CA LEU A 230 20.76 6.98 13.62
C LEU A 230 20.73 6.72 15.13
N HIS A 231 21.52 7.48 15.88
CA HIS A 231 21.69 7.29 17.32
C HIS A 231 20.39 7.59 18.06
N ARG A 232 19.66 6.55 18.48
CA ARG A 232 18.48 6.71 19.34
C ARG A 232 18.92 6.84 20.79
N GLN A 233 18.44 7.89 21.44
CA GLN A 233 18.43 7.97 22.90
C GLN A 233 17.19 7.22 23.39
N TYR A 234 17.36 5.97 23.78
CA TYR A 234 16.30 5.23 24.46
C TYR A 234 16.07 5.87 25.82
N SER A 235 14.95 6.58 26.01
CA SER A 235 14.65 7.31 27.24
C SER A 235 14.61 6.41 28.48
N LEU A 236 14.22 5.14 28.28
CA LEU A 236 14.10 4.12 29.33
C LEU A 236 15.41 3.35 29.58
N ILE A 237 16.46 3.54 28.77
CA ILE A 237 17.69 2.74 28.86
C ILE A 237 18.88 3.67 29.16
N PRO A 238 19.69 3.37 30.20
CA PRO A 238 20.88 4.15 30.50
C PRO A 238 21.80 4.30 29.29
N LYS A 239 22.22 5.54 29.01
CA LYS A 239 23.17 5.87 27.94
C LYS A 239 24.50 5.17 28.19
N GLY A 240 25.09 4.60 27.13
CA GLY A 240 26.37 3.88 27.20
C GLY A 240 26.29 2.48 27.84
N SER A 241 25.08 1.96 28.06
CA SER A 241 24.94 0.54 28.44
C SER A 241 25.14 -0.36 27.23
N LEU A 242 25.70 -1.56 27.47
CA LEU A 242 25.84 -2.60 26.43
C LEU A 242 24.51 -2.94 25.75
N TRP A 243 23.40 -2.82 26.48
CA TRP A 243 22.07 -3.03 25.93
C TRP A 243 21.63 -1.90 24.99
N ALA A 244 21.89 -0.65 25.34
CA ALA A 244 21.65 0.48 24.44
C ALA A 244 22.48 0.38 23.15
N ASP A 245 23.74 -0.07 23.26
CA ASP A 245 24.62 -0.28 22.12
C ASP A 245 24.15 -1.47 21.24
N ALA A 246 23.69 -2.55 21.87
CA ALA A 246 23.07 -3.68 21.16
C ALA A 246 21.78 -3.27 20.41
N LEU A 247 20.91 -2.48 21.05
CA LEU A 247 19.67 -2.00 20.44
C LEU A 247 19.92 -0.99 19.31
N SER A 248 20.89 -0.10 19.48
CA SER A 248 21.24 0.88 18.44
C SER A 248 21.93 0.22 17.24
N SER A 249 22.78 -0.79 17.45
CA SER A 249 23.42 -1.52 16.34
C SER A 249 22.44 -2.39 15.53
N LYS A 250 21.36 -2.87 16.16
CA LYS A 250 20.32 -3.68 15.52
C LYS A 250 19.04 -2.90 15.19
N ALA A 251 19.08 -1.57 15.27
CA ALA A 251 18.03 -0.69 14.80
C ALA A 251 17.76 -0.92 13.30
N ARG A 252 16.49 -1.15 12.94
CA ARG A 252 16.07 -1.36 11.55
C ARG A 252 14.83 -0.56 11.19
N ILE A 253 14.70 -0.21 9.91
CA ILE A 253 13.46 0.37 9.38
C ILE A 253 12.38 -0.71 9.37
N GLN A 254 11.22 -0.42 9.98
CA GLN A 254 10.11 -1.36 10.13
C GLN A 254 8.99 -1.10 9.13
N ASN A 255 8.62 0.18 8.96
CA ASN A 255 7.50 0.59 8.11
C ASN A 255 7.92 1.78 7.26
N ILE A 256 7.43 1.84 6.02
CA ILE A 256 7.63 2.94 5.08
C ILE A 256 6.30 3.28 4.39
N SER A 257 6.07 4.55 4.07
CA SER A 257 4.89 5.01 3.35
C SER A 257 5.21 6.26 2.53
N CYS A 258 4.67 6.35 1.32
CA CYS A 258 4.95 7.43 0.38
C CYS A 258 3.76 8.40 0.33
N GLY A 259 4.01 9.69 0.53
CA GLY A 259 2.99 10.74 0.50
C GLY A 259 2.58 11.15 -0.91
N PRO A 260 1.55 11.99 -1.05
CA PRO A 260 1.09 12.52 -2.33
C PRO A 260 2.14 13.40 -3.00
N TRP A 261 2.14 13.43 -4.34
CA TRP A 261 2.98 14.34 -5.11
C TRP A 261 2.40 15.75 -5.10
N SER A 262 3.25 16.73 -4.82
CA SER A 262 3.00 18.15 -5.06
C SER A 262 3.87 18.64 -6.20
N LYS A 263 3.28 19.36 -7.16
CA LYS A 263 3.98 19.92 -8.31
C LYS A 263 4.37 21.36 -8.02
N THR A 264 5.55 21.77 -8.49
CA THR A 264 5.98 23.17 -8.50
C THR A 264 6.04 23.61 -9.96
N GLY A 265 5.12 24.48 -10.37
CA GLY A 265 5.14 25.09 -11.69
C GLY A 265 4.97 26.60 -11.54
N ASP A 266 6.03 27.35 -11.84
CA ASP A 266 5.90 28.77 -12.17
C ASP A 266 5.11 28.87 -13.47
N GLU A 267 3.85 29.27 -13.42
CA GLU A 267 3.06 29.61 -14.61
C GLU A 267 3.56 30.88 -15.33
N GLN A 268 4.71 31.45 -14.94
CA GLN A 268 5.11 32.80 -15.36
C GLN A 268 6.22 32.93 -16.41
N ASN A 269 6.88 31.86 -16.88
CA ASN A 269 7.84 32.00 -17.98
C ASN A 269 7.65 30.94 -19.06
N GLY A 270 7.14 31.38 -20.21
CA GLY A 270 6.94 30.60 -21.42
C GLY A 270 8.23 30.17 -22.12
N LEU A 271 9.15 29.52 -21.41
CA LEU A 271 10.30 28.85 -22.01
C LEU A 271 10.09 27.33 -22.03
N LYS A 272 10.13 26.78 -23.24
CA LYS A 272 9.90 25.37 -23.59
C LYS A 272 11.04 24.45 -23.16
N ASP A 273 11.35 24.35 -21.87
CA ASP A 273 12.12 23.23 -21.33
C ASP A 273 11.24 22.45 -20.37
N SER A 274 10.58 21.41 -20.90
CA SER A 274 9.52 20.63 -20.26
C SER A 274 10.06 19.65 -19.19
N ARG A 275 10.77 20.15 -18.18
CA ARG A 275 11.13 19.39 -16.99
C ARG A 275 10.04 19.62 -15.95
N LEU A 276 9.24 18.60 -15.68
CA LEU A 276 8.23 18.65 -14.62
C LEU A 276 8.87 18.17 -13.33
N GLU A 277 8.93 19.06 -12.34
CA GLU A 277 9.44 18.74 -11.01
C GLU A 277 8.28 18.49 -10.05
N SER A 278 8.38 17.38 -9.34
CA SER A 278 7.37 16.94 -8.38
C SER A 278 8.06 16.53 -7.10
N HIS A 279 7.45 16.91 -5.99
CA HIS A 279 7.98 16.68 -4.66
C HIS A 279 7.00 15.84 -3.84
N ALA A 280 7.53 14.98 -2.98
CA ALA A 280 6.73 14.22 -2.01
C ALA A 280 7.56 14.00 -0.74
N MET A 281 6.93 13.47 0.29
CA MET A 281 7.61 13.00 1.50
C MET A 281 7.37 11.52 1.73
N ILE A 282 8.43 10.80 2.05
CA ILE A 282 8.37 9.42 2.53
C ILE A 282 8.43 9.47 4.06
N ALA A 283 7.48 8.83 4.71
CA ALA A 283 7.52 8.57 6.13
C ALA A 283 8.09 7.17 6.39
N LEU A 284 8.92 7.03 7.43
CA LEU A 284 9.44 5.74 7.85
C LEU A 284 9.60 5.66 9.38
N VAL A 285 9.44 4.46 9.93
CA VAL A 285 9.73 4.18 11.34
C VAL A 285 11.06 3.45 11.43
N LEU A 286 12.07 4.10 12.02
CA LEU A 286 13.38 3.52 12.29
C LEU A 286 13.59 3.45 13.80
N ALA A 287 13.81 2.25 14.31
CA ALA A 287 14.04 2.02 15.74
C ALA A 287 12.96 2.65 16.65
N GLY A 288 11.72 2.76 16.20
CA GLY A 288 10.62 3.37 16.95
C GLY A 288 10.57 4.91 16.92
N ASN A 289 11.40 5.56 16.11
CA ASN A 289 11.29 6.98 15.81
C ASN A 289 10.68 7.16 14.43
N LEU A 290 9.83 8.16 14.28
CA LEU A 290 9.34 8.60 12.98
C LEU A 290 10.42 9.45 12.30
N HIS A 291 10.70 9.17 11.02
CA HIS A 291 11.61 9.92 10.17
C HIS A 291 10.89 10.30 8.87
N LEU A 292 11.24 11.44 8.31
CA LEU A 292 10.74 11.90 7.01
C LEU A 292 11.92 12.02 6.03
N VAL A 293 11.71 11.60 4.79
CA VAL A 293 12.66 11.70 3.69
C VAL A 293 11.97 12.41 2.54
N ASN A 294 12.51 13.56 2.15
CA ASN A 294 12.00 14.33 1.03
C ASN A 294 12.39 13.65 -0.28
N VAL A 295 11.43 13.59 -1.20
CA VAL A 295 11.58 13.01 -2.53
C VAL A 295 11.41 14.12 -3.55
N HIS A 296 12.41 14.25 -4.42
CA HIS A 296 12.35 15.10 -5.60
C HIS A 296 12.38 14.21 -6.84
N ALA A 297 11.32 14.23 -7.64
CA ALA A 297 11.24 13.50 -8.89
C ALA A 297 11.11 14.49 -10.05
N GLY A 298 12.08 14.48 -10.96
CA GLY A 298 12.03 15.23 -12.21
C GLY A 298 11.68 14.30 -13.37
N MET A 299 10.69 14.68 -14.18
CA MET A 299 10.40 14.02 -15.46
C MET A 299 10.92 14.88 -16.60
N SER A 300 11.68 14.28 -17.52
CA SER A 300 12.03 14.91 -18.78
C SER A 300 11.68 14.00 -19.95
N PHE A 301 11.34 14.61 -21.09
CA PHE A 301 10.92 13.91 -22.29
C PHE A 301 12.02 14.01 -23.34
N GLN A 302 12.66 12.89 -23.65
CA GLN A 302 13.57 12.79 -24.79
C GLN A 302 12.78 12.28 -26.01
N ASP A 303 12.87 13.03 -27.11
CA ASP A 303 12.27 12.73 -28.43
C ASP A 303 10.75 12.47 -28.44
N GLY A 304 10.03 12.95 -27.41
CA GLY A 304 8.57 12.84 -27.30
C GLY A 304 8.02 11.44 -27.00
N LEU A 305 8.87 10.40 -26.94
CA LEU A 305 8.50 8.99 -26.72
C LEU A 305 9.14 8.37 -25.48
N THR A 306 10.28 8.89 -25.02
CA THR A 306 11.01 8.32 -23.89
C THR A 306 10.97 9.25 -22.70
N VAL A 307 10.34 8.78 -21.63
CA VAL A 307 10.30 9.48 -20.35
C VAL A 307 11.52 9.09 -19.53
N SER A 308 12.37 10.06 -19.23
CA SER A 308 13.44 9.91 -18.23
C SER A 308 12.92 10.43 -16.89
N VAL A 309 13.23 9.72 -15.81
CA VAL A 309 12.81 10.08 -14.45
C VAL A 309 14.05 10.08 -13.58
N GLU A 310 14.34 11.22 -12.97
CA GLU A 310 15.43 11.40 -12.02
C GLU A 310 14.86 11.56 -10.62
N GLY A 311 15.40 10.82 -9.65
CA GLY A 311 14.99 10.88 -8.26
C GLY A 311 16.12 11.39 -7.36
N HIS A 312 15.82 12.32 -6.48
CA HIS A 312 16.73 12.71 -5.40
C HIS A 312 16.05 12.55 -4.04
N LEU A 313 16.76 11.95 -3.09
CA LEU A 313 16.27 11.68 -1.74
C LEU A 313 17.10 12.46 -0.73
N THR A 314 16.44 13.19 0.17
CA THR A 314 17.12 13.91 1.26
C THR A 314 16.43 13.65 2.60
N HIS A 315 17.22 13.40 3.65
CA HIS A 315 16.68 13.17 4.99
C HIS A 315 16.22 14.50 5.60
N ASN A 316 14.98 14.54 6.07
CA ASN A 316 14.40 15.73 6.69
C ASN A 316 14.59 15.65 8.21
N THR A 317 15.50 16.48 8.74
CA THR A 317 15.83 16.52 10.16
C THR A 317 15.02 17.55 10.95
N THR A 318 14.33 18.46 10.29
CA THR A 318 13.77 19.66 10.94
C THR A 318 12.34 19.47 11.39
N VAL A 319 11.51 18.79 10.60
CA VAL A 319 10.10 18.52 10.94
C VAL A 319 9.93 17.76 12.28
N LEU A 320 10.96 17.03 12.73
CA LEU A 320 10.88 16.07 13.82
C LEU A 320 11.73 16.47 15.05
N SER A 321 12.24 17.70 15.10
CA SER A 321 13.14 18.14 16.17
C SER A 321 12.47 18.38 17.52
N SER A 322 11.14 18.40 17.57
CA SER A 322 10.35 18.57 18.80
C SER A 322 10.66 17.52 19.87
N ARG A 323 10.85 17.97 21.11
CA ARG A 323 11.11 17.10 22.27
C ARG A 323 9.98 16.09 22.52
N VAL A 324 8.73 16.47 22.20
CA VAL A 324 7.53 15.62 22.41
C VAL A 324 7.59 14.37 21.53
N MET A 325 8.05 14.48 20.29
CA MET A 325 8.14 13.34 19.38
C MET A 325 9.26 12.37 19.77
N LYS A 326 10.33 12.86 20.40
CA LYS A 326 11.46 12.02 20.85
C LYS A 326 11.09 11.08 21.99
N SER A 327 10.05 11.40 22.78
CA SER A 327 9.55 10.53 23.85
C SER A 327 8.60 9.43 23.37
N ILE A 328 8.12 9.51 22.13
CA ILE A 328 7.11 8.58 21.61
C ILE A 328 7.82 7.41 20.92
N ASN A 329 7.32 6.20 21.18
CA ASN A 329 7.77 4.99 20.52
C ASN A 329 6.76 4.62 19.42
N PHE A 330 6.99 5.15 18.22
CA PHE A 330 6.16 4.86 17.06
C PHE A 330 6.25 3.38 16.71
N THR A 331 5.11 2.76 16.48
CA THR A 331 4.98 1.34 16.17
C THR A 331 3.86 1.17 15.16
N GLY A 332 4.15 0.42 14.09
CA GLY A 332 3.11 -0.02 13.16
C GLY A 332 2.97 0.85 11.93
N LEU A 333 1.75 0.84 11.38
CA LEU A 333 1.44 1.32 10.03
C LEU A 333 1.57 2.85 9.91
N LEU A 334 1.99 3.28 8.73
CA LEU A 334 2.09 4.67 8.33
C LEU A 334 1.15 4.91 7.16
N GLN A 335 0.20 5.81 7.32
CA GLN A 335 -0.76 6.14 6.27
C GLN A 335 -0.78 7.64 6.01
N TRP A 336 -0.49 8.03 4.78
CA TRP A 336 -0.74 9.37 4.27
C TRP A 336 -2.19 9.48 3.80
N ILE A 337 -2.88 10.54 4.20
CA ILE A 337 -4.29 10.77 3.87
C ILE A 337 -4.42 12.23 3.38
N PRO A 338 -4.65 12.45 2.07
CA PRO A 338 -4.99 13.78 1.55
C PRO A 338 -6.41 14.14 1.98
N VAL A 339 -6.55 15.25 2.70
CA VAL A 339 -7.87 15.74 3.17
C VAL A 339 -8.47 16.59 2.08
N ASP A 340 -7.84 17.71 1.77
CA ASP A 340 -8.28 18.60 0.70
C ASP A 340 -7.08 18.93 -0.18
N GLU A 341 -7.28 19.71 -1.23
CA GLU A 341 -6.17 20.34 -1.99
C GLU A 341 -5.24 21.17 -1.09
N THR A 342 -5.69 21.50 0.12
CA THR A 342 -4.98 22.36 1.07
C THR A 342 -4.33 21.61 2.24
N ARG A 343 -4.60 20.31 2.45
CA ARG A 343 -4.20 19.62 3.69
C ARG A 343 -3.85 18.16 3.47
N VAL A 344 -2.75 17.73 4.08
CA VAL A 344 -2.29 16.34 4.09
C VAL A 344 -2.05 15.89 5.53
N LEU A 345 -2.56 14.72 5.88
CA LEU A 345 -2.34 14.09 7.18
C LEU A 345 -1.40 12.89 7.04
N LEU A 346 -0.55 12.70 8.05
CA LEU A 346 0.20 11.46 8.26
C LEU A 346 -0.25 10.87 9.60
N VAL A 347 -0.85 9.68 9.54
CA VAL A 347 -1.28 8.93 10.72
C VAL A 347 -0.30 7.79 10.97
N SER A 348 0.16 7.67 12.22
CA SER A 348 1.08 6.65 12.67
C SER A 348 0.64 6.06 14.01
N GLY A 349 0.85 4.76 14.19
CA GLY A 349 0.66 4.11 15.49
C GLY A 349 1.80 4.38 16.45
N TYR A 350 1.50 4.35 17.74
CA TYR A 350 2.49 4.17 18.80
C TYR A 350 1.91 3.24 19.86
N VAL A 351 2.74 2.78 20.79
CA VAL A 351 2.26 1.89 21.86
C VAL A 351 1.19 2.59 22.70
N GLY A 352 -0.04 2.08 22.65
CA GLY A 352 -1.13 2.65 23.44
C GLY A 352 -1.92 3.77 22.76
N GLY A 353 -1.70 4.06 21.48
CA GLY A 353 -2.44 5.13 20.78
C GLY A 353 -2.02 5.38 19.33
N ARG A 354 -2.47 6.52 18.80
CA ARG A 354 -2.10 7.02 17.47
C ARG A 354 -1.62 8.47 17.50
N ALA A 355 -0.67 8.76 16.64
CA ALA A 355 -0.12 10.08 16.42
C ALA A 355 -0.50 10.57 15.02
N THR A 356 -0.92 11.82 14.93
CA THR A 356 -1.30 12.47 13.69
C THR A 356 -0.39 13.69 13.48
N LEU A 357 0.26 13.75 12.33
CA LEU A 357 0.92 14.95 11.85
C LEU A 357 0.06 15.57 10.76
N ARG A 358 -0.27 16.85 10.92
CA ARG A 358 -1.04 17.61 9.96
C ARG A 358 -0.15 18.64 9.28
N PHE A 359 -0.18 18.62 7.94
CA PHE A 359 0.51 19.55 7.08
C PHE A 359 -0.54 20.36 6.30
N ASP A 360 -0.42 21.68 6.33
CA ASP A 360 -1.04 22.51 5.31
C ASP A 360 -0.26 22.36 3.99
N GLN A 361 -0.89 22.50 2.83
CA GLN A 361 -0.30 22.19 1.53
C GLN A 361 0.99 22.98 1.29
N ASN A 362 0.98 24.28 1.60
CA ASN A 362 2.18 25.12 1.50
C ASN A 362 3.29 24.63 2.43
N ALA A 363 2.94 24.13 3.62
CA ALA A 363 3.89 23.56 4.57
C ALA A 363 4.44 22.22 4.07
N TYR A 364 3.58 21.36 3.49
CA TYR A 364 3.96 20.09 2.88
C TYR A 364 4.95 20.31 1.73
N VAL A 365 4.63 21.23 0.80
CA VAL A 365 5.51 21.57 -0.33
C VAL A 365 6.83 22.15 0.17
N LYS A 366 6.80 23.18 1.03
CA LYS A 366 8.03 23.76 1.59
C LYS A 366 8.87 22.72 2.32
N SER A 367 8.23 21.85 3.12
CA SER A 367 8.91 20.75 3.83
C SER A 367 9.54 19.74 2.91
N SER A 368 8.91 19.47 1.77
CA SER A 368 9.45 18.56 0.75
C SER A 368 10.59 19.18 -0.06
N MET A 369 10.67 20.52 -0.15
CA MET A 369 11.70 21.24 -0.92
C MET A 369 12.90 21.68 -0.08
N GLN A 370 12.68 22.14 1.14
CA GLN A 370 13.70 22.76 1.99
C GLN A 370 14.13 21.83 3.13
N ARG A 371 15.37 22.02 3.60
CA ARG A 371 15.90 21.32 4.78
C ARG A 371 15.41 21.93 6.09
N GLU A 372 15.03 23.20 6.11
CA GLU A 372 14.55 23.94 7.29
C GLU A 372 13.13 24.42 7.05
N VAL A 373 12.24 24.14 8.00
CA VAL A 373 10.81 24.47 7.92
C VAL A 373 10.41 25.14 9.23
N ASP A 374 9.55 26.15 9.14
CA ASP A 374 8.88 26.72 10.30
C ASP A 374 8.02 25.66 11.00
N GLU A 375 8.41 25.24 12.21
CA GLU A 375 7.68 24.26 13.04
C GLU A 375 6.21 24.64 13.24
N ASN A 376 5.88 25.94 13.17
CA ASN A 376 4.53 26.47 13.38
C ASN A 376 3.48 25.99 12.37
N ASN A 377 3.89 25.47 11.21
CA ASN A 377 2.94 25.03 10.16
C ASN A 377 2.65 23.53 10.18
N ILE A 378 3.21 22.80 11.15
CA ILE A 378 3.03 21.36 11.30
C ILE A 378 2.41 21.10 12.67
N ILE A 379 1.17 20.60 12.67
CA ILE A 379 0.45 20.34 13.91
C ILE A 379 0.62 18.87 14.26
N PHE A 380 1.22 18.61 15.43
CA PHE A 380 1.32 17.28 16.01
C PHE A 380 0.19 17.07 17.01
N HIS A 381 -0.56 15.99 16.85
CA HIS A 381 -1.62 15.59 17.77
C HIS A 381 -1.44 14.13 18.18
N GLN A 382 -1.54 13.87 19.49
CA GLN A 382 -1.44 12.53 20.05
C GLN A 382 -2.78 12.15 20.67
N ARG A 383 -3.28 10.98 20.28
CA ARG A 383 -4.47 10.38 20.85
C ARG A 383 -4.09 9.06 21.51
N SER A 384 -4.52 8.85 22.76
CA SER A 384 -4.29 7.60 23.48
C SER A 384 -5.54 6.74 23.45
N PHE A 385 -5.37 5.42 23.39
CA PHE A 385 -6.48 4.46 23.42
C PHE A 385 -6.82 4.13 24.88
N HIS A 386 -7.63 4.98 25.49
CA HIS A 386 -8.16 4.73 26.83
C HIS A 386 -9.66 4.49 26.79
N ASP A 387 -10.13 3.57 27.63
CA ASP A 387 -11.55 3.38 27.94
C ASP A 387 -11.85 3.79 29.39
N GLN A 388 -13.14 3.81 29.75
CA GLN A 388 -13.54 3.67 31.15
C GLN A 388 -13.06 2.28 31.60
N GLY A 389 -11.91 2.23 32.27
CA GLY A 389 -11.11 1.01 32.43
C GLY A 389 -11.86 -0.21 32.98
N TYR A 390 -11.33 -1.40 32.69
CA TYR A 390 -11.82 -2.66 33.26
C TYR A 390 -10.92 -3.11 34.41
N ASN A 391 -11.55 -3.62 35.47
CA ASN A 391 -10.83 -4.23 36.58
C ASN A 391 -10.46 -5.66 36.22
N SER A 392 -9.16 -5.95 36.15
CA SER A 392 -8.65 -7.32 36.11
C SER A 392 -7.73 -7.52 37.30
N MET A 393 -7.98 -8.56 38.10
CA MET A 393 -7.20 -8.93 39.28
C MET A 393 -6.94 -7.77 40.28
N GLY A 394 -7.92 -6.88 40.49
CA GLY A 394 -7.80 -5.75 41.42
C GLY A 394 -6.99 -4.56 40.90
N THR A 395 -6.49 -4.64 39.66
CA THR A 395 -5.83 -3.54 38.94
C THR A 395 -6.73 -3.00 37.83
N MET A 396 -6.92 -1.69 37.79
CA MET A 396 -7.72 -1.01 36.76
C MET A 396 -6.86 -0.82 35.51
N TYR A 397 -7.15 -1.56 34.45
CA TYR A 397 -6.51 -1.39 33.16
C TYR A 397 -7.41 -0.51 32.30
N SER A 398 -6.96 0.71 32.02
CA SER A 398 -7.68 1.66 31.16
C SER A 398 -7.09 1.80 29.77
N GLN A 399 -5.89 1.28 29.51
CA GLN A 399 -5.15 1.51 28.27
C GLN A 399 -5.06 0.26 27.39
N TYR A 400 -5.40 0.40 26.11
CA TYR A 400 -5.21 -0.64 25.10
C TYR A 400 -3.82 -0.52 24.48
N ASN A 401 -2.96 -1.50 24.71
CA ASN A 401 -1.57 -1.51 24.23
C ASN A 401 -1.35 -2.36 22.96
N GLU A 402 -2.44 -2.79 22.33
CA GLU A 402 -2.39 -3.64 21.14
C GLU A 402 -1.94 -2.85 19.90
N PRO A 403 -1.17 -3.46 18.99
CA PRO A 403 -0.71 -2.79 17.79
C PRO A 403 -1.90 -2.46 16.87
N ILE A 404 -1.78 -1.35 16.15
CA ILE A 404 -2.72 -1.01 15.08
C ILE A 404 -2.54 -2.01 13.93
N SER A 405 -3.63 -2.67 13.56
CA SER A 405 -3.66 -3.68 12.51
C SER A 405 -4.15 -3.14 11.16
N GLY A 406 -4.84 -2.00 11.15
CA GLY A 406 -5.30 -1.35 9.92
C GLY A 406 -5.69 0.12 10.13
N ILE A 407 -5.42 0.94 9.11
CA ILE A 407 -5.85 2.34 9.03
C ILE A 407 -6.31 2.58 7.59
N VAL A 408 -7.54 3.04 7.41
CA VAL A 408 -8.09 3.37 6.09
C VAL A 408 -8.94 4.63 6.14
N ALA A 409 -8.97 5.37 5.04
CA ALA A 409 -9.89 6.47 4.81
C ALA A 409 -10.57 6.21 3.45
N PRO A 410 -11.79 5.64 3.44
CA PRO A 410 -12.44 5.29 2.18
C PRO A 410 -12.73 6.53 1.36
N GLU A 411 -12.24 6.55 0.12
CA GLU A 411 -12.55 7.58 -0.86
C GLU A 411 -13.72 7.10 -1.71
N SER A 412 -14.82 7.85 -1.71
CA SER A 412 -15.99 7.56 -2.53
C SER A 412 -16.00 8.50 -3.73
N SER A 413 -16.11 7.95 -4.93
CA SER A 413 -16.23 8.72 -6.18
C SER A 413 -17.59 9.44 -6.32
N THR A 414 -18.57 9.10 -5.47
CA THR A 414 -19.97 9.52 -5.61
C THR A 414 -20.38 10.69 -4.72
N THR A 415 -19.57 11.07 -3.72
CA THR A 415 -19.97 12.05 -2.69
C THR A 415 -19.23 13.38 -2.89
N SER A 416 -19.96 14.47 -3.17
CA SER A 416 -19.41 15.79 -3.52
C SER A 416 -18.89 16.63 -2.34
N HIS A 417 -19.10 16.18 -1.10
CA HIS A 417 -18.62 16.86 0.11
C HIS A 417 -17.71 15.92 0.90
N ASP A 418 -16.58 16.42 1.39
CA ASP A 418 -15.60 15.63 2.16
C ASP A 418 -16.13 15.30 3.57
N THR A 419 -16.99 14.28 3.63
CA THR A 419 -17.49 13.66 4.86
C THR A 419 -16.71 12.39 5.22
N ARG A 420 -15.50 12.23 4.65
CA ARG A 420 -14.70 11.02 4.86
C ARG A 420 -14.39 10.82 6.34
N THR A 421 -14.34 9.55 6.72
CA THR A 421 -14.06 9.11 8.08
C THR A 421 -12.84 8.21 8.03
N ILE A 422 -11.88 8.46 8.92
CA ILE A 422 -10.76 7.55 9.14
C ILE A 422 -11.27 6.42 10.01
N TYR A 423 -11.07 5.20 9.55
CA TYR A 423 -11.29 4.00 10.32
C TYR A 423 -9.96 3.41 10.76
N LEU A 424 -9.90 3.05 12.03
CA LEU A 424 -8.73 2.44 12.65
C LEU A 424 -9.15 1.25 13.49
N THR A 425 -8.39 0.16 13.36
CA THR A 425 -8.56 -1.05 14.17
C THR A 425 -7.23 -1.49 14.75
N THR A 426 -7.29 -1.99 15.98
CA THR A 426 -6.16 -2.68 16.61
C THR A 426 -6.30 -4.19 16.48
N LEU A 427 -5.25 -4.92 16.84
CA LEU A 427 -5.31 -6.38 16.83
C LEU A 427 -6.39 -6.93 17.75
N GLY A 428 -6.71 -6.28 18.88
CA GLY A 428 -7.83 -6.71 19.72
C GLY A 428 -9.02 -5.79 19.59
N ARG A 429 -9.62 -5.42 20.72
CA ARG A 429 -10.98 -4.87 20.74
C ARG A 429 -11.04 -3.40 20.32
N PHE A 430 -9.97 -2.64 20.51
CA PHE A 430 -10.03 -1.20 20.27
C PHE A 430 -10.15 -0.89 18.79
N SER A 431 -11.16 -0.10 18.46
CA SER A 431 -11.39 0.39 17.10
C SER A 431 -12.07 1.77 17.15
N GLU A 432 -11.81 2.61 16.15
CA GLU A 432 -12.20 4.02 16.17
C GLU A 432 -12.66 4.50 14.78
N ALA A 433 -13.69 5.35 14.76
CA ALA A 433 -14.14 6.09 13.58
C ALA A 433 -14.06 7.59 13.83
N THR A 434 -13.22 8.29 13.06
CA THR A 434 -12.94 9.71 13.27
C THR A 434 -13.23 10.50 12.00
N PRO A 435 -14.09 11.53 12.04
CA PRO A 435 -14.28 12.40 10.89
C PRO A 435 -12.97 13.07 10.47
N LEU A 436 -12.66 13.04 9.17
CA LEU A 436 -11.40 13.53 8.64
C LEU A 436 -11.19 15.02 8.93
N SER A 437 -12.26 15.81 8.85
CA SER A 437 -12.29 17.25 9.18
C SER A 437 -11.88 17.58 10.62
N THR A 438 -12.06 16.65 11.55
CA THR A 438 -11.74 16.83 12.98
C THR A 438 -10.42 16.20 13.38
N THR A 439 -9.82 15.39 12.51
CA THR A 439 -8.60 14.64 12.81
C THR A 439 -7.42 15.59 13.01
N GLY A 440 -6.70 15.42 14.12
CA GLY A 440 -5.59 16.26 14.53
C GLY A 440 -6.02 17.59 15.15
N THR A 441 -7.28 17.74 15.57
CA THR A 441 -7.81 18.95 16.21
C THR A 441 -8.28 18.66 17.64
N LEU A 442 -8.46 19.71 18.45
CA LEU A 442 -9.00 19.56 19.81
C LEU A 442 -10.45 19.02 19.85
N LEU A 443 -11.18 19.08 18.74
CA LEU A 443 -12.55 18.57 18.63
C LEU A 443 -12.61 17.05 18.36
N GLU A 444 -11.45 16.43 18.12
CA GLU A 444 -11.35 15.02 17.77
C GLU A 444 -11.93 14.13 18.87
N GLU A 445 -11.57 14.38 20.14
CA GLU A 445 -12.04 13.59 21.29
C GLU A 445 -13.57 13.63 21.45
N THR A 446 -14.18 14.79 21.20
CA THR A 446 -15.63 15.00 21.34
C THR A 446 -16.44 14.37 20.21
N LEU A 447 -15.89 14.34 18.99
CA LEU A 447 -16.61 13.94 17.77
C LEU A 447 -16.25 12.54 17.25
N SER A 448 -15.26 11.90 17.86
CA SER A 448 -14.93 10.51 17.54
C SER A 448 -16.06 9.59 17.90
N LYS A 449 -16.46 8.76 16.94
CA LYS A 449 -17.51 7.77 17.14
C LYS A 449 -16.85 6.43 17.43
N SER A 450 -17.33 5.76 18.48
CA SER A 450 -16.94 4.38 18.81
C SER A 450 -17.66 3.35 17.92
N GLN A 451 -18.83 3.70 17.36
CA GLN A 451 -19.63 2.73 16.60
C GLN A 451 -19.18 2.67 15.13
N LEU A 452 -18.36 1.67 14.82
CA LEU A 452 -17.99 1.32 13.46
C LEU A 452 -19.16 0.65 12.72
N PRO A 453 -19.27 0.82 11.39
CA PRO A 453 -20.36 0.25 10.61
C PRO A 453 -20.46 -1.29 10.68
N TRP A 454 -19.34 -1.98 10.89
CA TRP A 454 -19.27 -3.45 10.93
C TRP A 454 -19.31 -4.04 12.34
N LEU A 455 -19.27 -3.20 13.39
CA LEU A 455 -19.10 -3.67 14.77
C LEU A 455 -20.22 -4.63 15.19
N ASP A 456 -21.47 -4.28 14.88
CA ASP A 456 -22.65 -5.11 15.19
C ASP A 456 -22.60 -6.47 14.48
N GLN A 457 -22.00 -6.55 13.29
CA GLN A 457 -21.86 -7.81 12.57
C GLN A 457 -20.74 -8.67 13.13
N VAL A 458 -19.58 -8.07 13.42
CA VAL A 458 -18.46 -8.75 14.09
C VAL A 458 -18.92 -9.34 15.42
N GLU A 459 -19.69 -8.58 16.20
CA GLU A 459 -20.22 -9.03 17.49
C GLU A 459 -21.19 -10.22 17.33
N ARG A 460 -22.00 -10.27 16.27
CA ARG A 460 -22.83 -11.45 15.97
C ARG A 460 -22.00 -12.68 15.64
N TYR A 461 -20.90 -12.53 14.91
CA TYR A 461 -19.96 -13.64 14.66
C TYR A 461 -19.30 -14.10 15.95
N ARG A 462 -18.93 -13.16 16.84
CA ARG A 462 -18.38 -13.47 18.16
C ARG A 462 -19.36 -14.29 19.00
N GLN A 463 -20.60 -13.84 19.11
CA GLN A 463 -21.63 -14.56 19.87
C GLN A 463 -21.88 -15.95 19.30
N ARG A 464 -21.98 -16.08 17.97
CA ARG A 464 -22.14 -17.39 17.31
C ARG A 464 -20.98 -18.33 17.60
N TYR A 465 -19.74 -17.83 17.53
CA TYR A 465 -18.55 -18.60 17.86
C TYR A 465 -18.56 -19.02 19.34
N SER A 466 -18.91 -18.11 20.25
CA SER A 466 -19.02 -18.41 21.68
C SER A 466 -20.07 -19.48 21.98
N ILE A 467 -21.21 -19.47 21.28
CA ILE A 467 -22.26 -20.49 21.42
C ILE A 467 -21.77 -21.83 20.88
N GLN A 468 -21.13 -21.82 19.71
CA GLN A 468 -20.64 -23.04 19.05
C GLN A 468 -19.63 -23.82 19.90
N TYR A 469 -18.77 -23.11 20.64
CA TYR A 469 -17.73 -23.69 21.49
C TYR A 469 -18.02 -23.61 23.00
N GLU A 470 -19.25 -23.24 23.38
CA GLU A 470 -19.70 -23.15 24.78
C GLU A 470 -18.80 -22.26 25.68
N LEU A 471 -18.24 -21.18 25.13
CA LEU A 471 -17.23 -20.34 25.80
C LEU A 471 -17.82 -19.33 26.79
N GLY A 472 -19.14 -19.29 27.02
CA GLY A 472 -19.75 -18.38 28.00
C GLY A 472 -19.40 -16.90 27.81
N ASP A 473 -19.40 -16.42 26.55
CA ASP A 473 -18.96 -15.09 26.12
C ASP A 473 -17.45 -14.79 26.22
N MET A 474 -16.63 -15.77 26.63
CA MET A 474 -15.17 -15.68 26.65
C MET A 474 -14.56 -15.94 25.26
N SER A 475 -14.93 -15.11 24.29
CA SER A 475 -14.37 -15.14 22.93
C SER A 475 -13.76 -13.80 22.56
N ILE A 476 -12.59 -13.86 21.95
CA ILE A 476 -11.80 -12.71 21.51
C ILE A 476 -11.88 -12.61 20.00
N VAL A 477 -12.22 -11.42 19.52
CA VAL A 477 -12.10 -11.06 18.11
C VAL A 477 -10.72 -10.47 17.89
N ARG A 478 -10.02 -10.91 16.84
CA ARG A 478 -8.81 -10.22 16.37
C ARG A 478 -8.99 -9.65 14.98
N THR A 479 -8.80 -8.35 14.82
CA THR A 479 -8.84 -7.70 13.50
C THR A 479 -7.43 -7.61 12.94
N TRP A 480 -7.21 -8.17 11.74
CA TRP A 480 -5.87 -8.31 11.15
C TRP A 480 -5.54 -7.27 10.10
N GLY A 481 -6.55 -6.65 9.47
CA GLY A 481 -6.32 -5.65 8.44
C GLY A 481 -7.60 -5.02 7.92
N LEU A 482 -7.41 -3.86 7.30
CA LEU A 482 -8.46 -3.08 6.63
C LEU A 482 -7.99 -2.77 5.21
N ALA A 483 -8.92 -2.75 4.25
CA ALA A 483 -8.63 -2.26 2.91
C ALA A 483 -9.87 -1.58 2.32
N THR A 484 -9.67 -0.66 1.39
CA THR A 484 -10.77 0.12 0.79
C THR A 484 -10.74 0.12 -0.73
N PHE A 485 -11.91 0.15 -1.34
CA PHE A 485 -12.08 0.27 -2.79
C PHE A 485 -13.39 0.98 -3.11
N ASP A 486 -13.32 2.13 -3.78
CA ASP A 486 -14.48 2.94 -4.21
C ASP A 486 -15.52 3.12 -3.09
N GLY A 487 -15.06 3.63 -1.94
CA GLY A 487 -15.87 3.84 -0.74
C GLY A 487 -16.20 2.57 0.07
N TRP A 488 -16.05 1.36 -0.49
CA TRP A 488 -16.23 0.12 0.26
C TRP A 488 -15.06 -0.13 1.21
N THR A 489 -15.35 -0.73 2.36
CA THR A 489 -14.33 -1.16 3.33
C THR A 489 -14.40 -2.67 3.54
N ALA A 490 -13.26 -3.36 3.38
CA ALA A 490 -13.08 -4.75 3.73
C ALA A 490 -12.37 -4.86 5.09
N VAL A 491 -12.88 -5.73 5.97
CA VAL A 491 -12.36 -5.96 7.32
C VAL A 491 -12.07 -7.44 7.49
N ALA A 492 -10.82 -7.81 7.77
CA ALA A 492 -10.43 -9.19 8.06
C ALA A 492 -10.31 -9.41 9.57
N PHE A 493 -11.01 -10.40 10.08
CA PHE A 493 -10.92 -10.78 11.49
C PHE A 493 -11.00 -12.29 11.70
N THR A 494 -10.52 -12.73 12.86
CA THR A 494 -10.56 -14.11 13.35
C THR A 494 -11.19 -14.17 14.74
N MET A 495 -11.63 -15.35 15.12
CA MET A 495 -12.27 -15.62 16.41
C MET A 495 -11.44 -16.61 17.22
N HIS A 496 -11.29 -16.35 18.51
CA HIS A 496 -10.43 -17.13 19.40
C HIS A 496 -11.08 -17.34 20.77
N PRO A 497 -10.82 -18.45 21.47
CA PRO A 497 -11.16 -18.58 22.88
C PRO A 497 -10.36 -17.60 23.72
N GLY A 498 -10.98 -17.02 24.75
CA GLY A 498 -10.38 -15.98 25.59
C GLY A 498 -9.69 -16.49 26.86
N ASP A 499 -10.12 -17.64 27.37
CA ASP A 499 -9.73 -18.21 28.67
C ASP A 499 -9.09 -19.60 28.55
N VAL A 500 -8.97 -20.13 27.33
CA VAL A 500 -8.39 -21.44 27.04
C VAL A 500 -7.30 -21.32 25.98
N LEU A 501 -6.28 -22.17 26.07
CA LEU A 501 -5.28 -22.30 25.01
C LEU A 501 -5.94 -22.84 23.73
N GLU A 502 -5.86 -22.04 22.68
CA GLU A 502 -6.35 -22.45 21.37
C GLU A 502 -5.34 -23.37 20.69
N TYR A 503 -5.75 -24.61 20.43
CA TYR A 503 -5.00 -25.52 19.58
C TYR A 503 -5.71 -25.59 18.23
N THR A 504 -5.20 -24.87 17.23
CA THR A 504 -5.76 -24.90 15.87
C THR A 504 -4.95 -25.82 14.97
N ILE A 505 -5.65 -26.62 14.17
CA ILE A 505 -5.09 -27.26 12.99
C ILE A 505 -5.41 -26.42 11.75
N LYS A 506 -4.62 -26.55 10.68
CA LYS A 506 -4.82 -25.81 9.42
C LYS A 506 -6.22 -25.92 8.82
N ALA A 507 -6.96 -26.97 9.12
CA ALA A 507 -8.32 -27.16 8.61
C ALA A 507 -9.38 -26.32 9.36
N GLU A 508 -9.07 -25.92 10.60
CA GLU A 508 -9.92 -25.15 11.50
C GLU A 508 -9.59 -23.64 11.45
N GLU A 509 -8.45 -23.26 10.86
CA GLU A 509 -8.11 -21.86 10.62
C GLU A 509 -9.18 -21.19 9.76
N SER A 510 -9.81 -20.14 10.30
CA SER A 510 -10.87 -19.42 9.60
C SER A 510 -10.69 -17.92 9.76
N THR A 511 -10.61 -17.24 8.63
CA THR A 511 -10.61 -15.77 8.54
C THR A 511 -11.88 -15.32 7.85
N ILE A 512 -12.59 -14.38 8.46
CA ILE A 512 -13.82 -13.82 7.92
C ILE A 512 -13.50 -12.43 7.38
N ILE A 513 -13.93 -12.16 6.15
CA ILE A 513 -13.83 -10.85 5.52
C ILE A 513 -15.22 -10.24 5.40
N LEU A 514 -15.44 -9.11 6.08
CA LEU A 514 -16.67 -8.34 5.99
C LEU A 514 -16.52 -7.17 5.02
N PHE A 515 -17.48 -7.03 4.11
CA PHE A 515 -17.55 -5.93 3.16
C PHE A 515 -18.62 -4.93 3.55
N THR A 516 -18.20 -3.75 3.99
CA THR A 516 -19.06 -2.65 4.40
C THR A 516 -19.25 -1.67 3.23
N PRO A 517 -20.49 -1.39 2.81
CA PRO A 517 -20.77 -0.41 1.78
C PRO A 517 -20.56 1.03 2.28
N PRO A 518 -20.26 1.99 1.39
CA PRO A 518 -20.18 3.41 1.74
C PRO A 518 -21.52 3.96 2.22
N GLU A 519 -22.62 3.53 1.60
CA GLU A 519 -23.98 3.94 1.93
C GLU A 519 -24.94 2.74 2.01
N PRO A 520 -26.03 2.82 2.80
CA PRO A 520 -27.04 1.78 2.85
C PRO A 520 -27.67 1.54 1.48
N GLY A 521 -27.43 0.35 0.91
CA GLY A 521 -27.99 -0.03 -0.39
C GLY A 521 -27.10 0.26 -1.58
N ALA A 522 -25.87 0.76 -1.37
CA ALA A 522 -24.87 0.88 -2.43
C ALA A 522 -24.67 -0.47 -3.15
N VAL A 523 -24.61 -0.42 -4.48
CA VAL A 523 -24.28 -1.57 -5.32
C VAL A 523 -22.78 -1.60 -5.49
N PHE A 524 -22.20 -2.79 -5.39
CA PHE A 524 -20.76 -2.93 -5.57
C PHE A 524 -20.37 -2.56 -7.01
N PRO A 525 -19.32 -1.75 -7.21
CA PRO A 525 -18.92 -1.25 -8.52
C PRO A 525 -18.53 -2.39 -9.49
N LYS A 526 -18.77 -2.17 -10.80
CA LYS A 526 -18.34 -3.13 -11.83
C LYS A 526 -16.82 -3.16 -11.84
N PRO A 527 -16.16 -4.30 -11.63
CA PRO A 527 -14.78 -4.40 -12.11
C PRO A 527 -14.81 -4.13 -13.62
N ALA A 528 -13.88 -3.31 -14.11
CA ALA A 528 -13.79 -3.02 -15.54
C ALA A 528 -13.79 -4.34 -16.33
N ASP A 529 -14.78 -4.51 -17.21
CA ASP A 529 -14.90 -5.68 -18.07
C ASP A 529 -13.86 -5.56 -19.19
N LEU A 530 -12.72 -6.22 -18.95
CA LEU A 530 -11.54 -6.22 -19.82
C LEU A 530 -11.37 -7.59 -20.49
N SER A 531 -12.46 -8.33 -20.70
CA SER A 531 -12.44 -9.61 -21.42
C SER A 531 -11.86 -9.45 -22.83
N ASP A 532 -11.15 -10.47 -23.32
CA ASP A 532 -10.50 -10.43 -24.64
C ASP A 532 -11.51 -10.06 -25.75
N GLU A 533 -12.74 -10.59 -25.68
CA GLU A 533 -13.84 -10.31 -26.61
C GLU A 533 -14.28 -8.85 -26.60
N ARG A 534 -14.47 -8.26 -25.41
CA ARG A 534 -14.84 -6.84 -25.28
C ARG A 534 -13.68 -5.93 -25.68
N MET A 535 -12.44 -6.34 -25.41
CA MET A 535 -11.25 -5.64 -25.84
C MET A 535 -11.09 -5.71 -27.37
N THR A 536 -11.41 -6.82 -28.03
CA THR A 536 -11.49 -6.88 -29.51
C THR A 536 -12.62 -6.02 -30.03
N MET A 537 -13.82 -6.06 -29.46
CA MET A 537 -14.91 -5.17 -29.88
C MET A 537 -14.57 -3.69 -29.74
N LYS A 538 -13.96 -3.29 -28.61
CA LYS A 538 -13.51 -1.90 -28.39
C LYS A 538 -12.36 -1.52 -29.32
N ARG A 539 -11.44 -2.45 -29.61
CA ARG A 539 -10.41 -2.25 -30.63
C ARG A 539 -11.03 -2.05 -32.00
N ASP A 540 -12.01 -2.85 -32.40
CA ASP A 540 -12.70 -2.73 -33.68
C ASP A 540 -13.47 -1.41 -33.77
N GLU A 541 -14.10 -0.96 -32.69
CA GLU A 541 -14.75 0.36 -32.61
C GLU A 541 -13.74 1.50 -32.80
N VAL A 542 -12.59 1.43 -32.14
CA VAL A 542 -11.50 2.41 -32.31
C VAL A 542 -10.90 2.35 -33.71
N LEU A 543 -10.67 1.16 -34.27
CA LEU A 543 -10.18 0.98 -35.63
C LEU A 543 -11.19 1.53 -36.65
N ASN A 544 -12.48 1.27 -36.48
CA ASN A 544 -13.53 1.82 -37.32
C ASN A 544 -13.63 3.34 -37.20
N TYR A 545 -13.45 3.90 -36.00
CA TYR A 545 -13.39 5.35 -35.80
C TYR A 545 -12.17 5.98 -36.51
N LEU A 546 -10.99 5.37 -36.36
CA LEU A 546 -9.76 5.80 -37.02
C LEU A 546 -9.89 5.71 -38.55
N LEU A 547 -10.46 4.62 -39.07
CA LEU A 547 -10.66 4.38 -40.51
C LEU A 547 -11.77 5.27 -41.12
N SER A 548 -12.82 5.60 -40.38
CA SER A 548 -13.88 6.53 -40.83
C SER A 548 -13.46 8.00 -40.71
N SER A 549 -12.46 8.31 -39.88
CA SER A 549 -11.93 9.66 -39.68
C SER A 549 -10.66 9.94 -40.51
N VAL A 550 -10.30 9.05 -41.44
CA VAL A 550 -9.06 9.12 -42.25
C VAL A 550 -8.91 10.47 -42.94
N ASP A 551 -9.97 10.97 -43.57
CA ASP A 551 -9.94 12.24 -44.33
C ASP A 551 -9.70 13.46 -43.43
N ARG A 552 -10.17 13.41 -42.17
CA ARG A 552 -9.95 14.45 -41.16
C ARG A 552 -8.55 14.35 -40.52
N LEU A 553 -8.08 13.14 -40.30
CA LEU A 553 -6.84 12.85 -39.57
C LEU A 553 -5.59 12.95 -40.46
N GLN A 554 -5.70 12.75 -41.78
CA GLN A 554 -4.61 12.98 -42.73
C GLN A 554 -4.15 14.45 -42.79
N GLN A 555 -5.03 15.40 -42.47
CA GLN A 555 -4.74 16.84 -42.55
C GLN A 555 -4.04 17.40 -41.29
N SER A 556 -4.04 16.66 -40.17
CA SER A 556 -3.66 17.23 -38.86
C SER A 556 -2.26 16.87 -38.34
N ASP A 557 -1.72 15.67 -38.61
CA ASP A 557 -0.38 15.27 -38.13
C ASP A 557 0.18 14.04 -38.89
N LEU A 558 1.50 13.98 -39.06
CA LEU A 558 2.26 12.90 -39.69
C LEU A 558 2.17 11.58 -38.89
N ARG A 559 1.86 11.68 -37.58
CA ARG A 559 1.62 10.53 -36.70
C ARG A 559 0.26 9.89 -36.96
N SER A 560 -0.77 10.69 -37.21
CA SER A 560 -2.11 10.24 -37.60
C SER A 560 -2.03 9.36 -38.84
N ALA A 561 -1.24 9.79 -39.83
CA ALA A 561 -1.01 9.04 -41.06
C ALA A 561 -0.31 7.68 -40.82
N LYS A 562 0.67 7.60 -39.89
CA LYS A 562 1.30 6.33 -39.50
C LYS A 562 0.33 5.40 -38.77
N LEU A 563 -0.53 5.95 -37.92
CA LEU A 563 -1.56 5.21 -37.19
C LEU A 563 -2.59 4.61 -38.15
N ILE A 564 -3.08 5.39 -39.13
CA ILE A 564 -3.95 4.94 -40.21
C ILE A 564 -3.28 3.85 -41.05
N TYR A 565 -2.01 4.06 -41.43
CA TYR A 565 -1.24 3.05 -42.19
C TYR A 565 -1.12 1.73 -41.41
N SER A 566 -0.86 1.79 -40.10
CA SER A 566 -0.80 0.60 -39.25
C SER A 566 -2.16 -0.05 -38.97
N ALA A 567 -3.25 0.72 -39.04
CA ALA A 567 -4.63 0.28 -38.86
C ALA A 567 -5.26 -0.30 -40.13
N CYS A 568 -4.62 -0.13 -41.30
CA CYS A 568 -4.96 -0.79 -42.56
C CYS A 568 -4.16 -2.10 -42.68
N PRO A 569 -4.63 -3.24 -42.15
CA PRO A 569 -4.10 -4.51 -42.60
C PRO A 569 -4.49 -4.66 -44.07
N ILE A 570 -3.48 -4.95 -44.89
CA ILE A 570 -3.60 -5.25 -46.31
C ILE A 570 -4.67 -6.34 -46.49
N LYS A 571 -5.86 -5.94 -46.93
CA LYS A 571 -6.79 -6.84 -47.63
C LYS A 571 -6.18 -7.09 -49.01
N HIS A 572 -5.44 -8.19 -49.14
CA HIS A 572 -5.29 -8.88 -50.40
C HIS A 572 -5.89 -10.27 -50.27
#